data_AF-A0A5V0BGJ0-F1
#
_entry.id   AF-A0A5V0BGJ0-F1
#
_cell.length_a   1.000
_cell.length_b   1.000
_cell.length_c   1.000
_cell.angle_alpha   90.00
_cell.angle_beta   90.00
_cell.angle_gamma   90.00
#
_symmetry.space_group_name_H-M   'P 1'
#
loop_
_entity.id
_entity.type
_entity.pdbx_description
1 polymer ?
#
loop_
_entity_poly.entity_id
_entity_poly.type
_entity_poly.pdbx_seq_one_letter_code
_entity_poly.pdbx_strand_id
1 'polypeptide(L)' 'MTVAAFKQRLSEDPDDTLCCGAFWLAAGFLALDDSLEAAEIDAAMELAQHNHDANEGFNWSHLKWAINEVKRV' A
#
# COMPACT_ATOMS: atom_id res chain seq x y z
N MET A 1 10.10 -3.26 14.44
CA MET A 1 10.95 -3.25 13.23
C MET A 1 12.14 -2.33 13.49
N THR A 2 13.37 -2.73 13.13
CA THR A 2 14.55 -1.85 13.21
C THR A 2 14.82 -1.20 11.86
N VAL A 3 15.60 -0.12 11.83
CA VAL A 3 16.01 0.52 10.56
C VAL A 3 16.76 -0.46 9.66
N ALA A 4 17.61 -1.32 10.23
CA ALA A 4 18.34 -2.34 9.46
C ALA A 4 17.39 -3.37 8.83
N ALA A 5 16.45 -3.92 9.61
CA ALA A 5 15.45 -4.85 9.11
C ALA A 5 14.53 -4.22 8.06
N PHE A 6 14.23 -2.92 8.23
CA PHE A 6 13.45 -2.17 7.25
C PHE A 6 14.21 -2.03 5.93
N LYS A 7 15.45 -1.54 5.96
CA LYS A 7 16.30 -1.40 4.76
C LYS A 7 16.50 -2.72 4.01
N GLN A 8 16.68 -3.83 4.74
CA GLN A 8 16.78 -5.15 4.13
C GLN A 8 15.50 -5.51 3.38
N ARG A 9 14.34 -5.30 4.01
CA ARG A 9 13.04 -5.53 3.35
C ARG A 9 12.86 -4.63 2.13
N LEU A 10 13.25 -3.36 2.21
CA LEU A 10 13.16 -2.44 1.07
C LEU A 10 14.04 -2.85 -0.10
N SER A 11 15.18 -3.50 0.16
CA SER A 11 16.07 -3.98 -0.92
C SER A 11 15.53 -5.18 -1.69
N GLU A 12 14.41 -5.77 -1.24
CA GLU A 12 13.74 -6.86 -1.95
C GLU A 12 12.83 -6.35 -3.09
N ASP A 13 12.44 -5.06 -3.04
CA ASP A 13 11.57 -4.42 -4.03
C ASP A 13 12.39 -3.65 -5.09
N PRO A 14 11.96 -3.60 -6.37
CA PRO A 14 12.57 -2.76 -7.40
C PRO A 14 12.56 -1.26 -7.08
N ASP A 15 13.58 -0.52 -7.54
CA ASP A 15 13.74 0.93 -7.32
C ASP A 15 12.57 1.78 -7.87
N ASP A 16 11.84 1.28 -8.86
CA ASP A 16 10.67 1.93 -9.47
C ASP A 16 9.34 1.56 -8.80
N THR A 17 9.37 0.75 -7.74
CA THR A 17 8.18 0.41 -6.96
C THR A 17 7.57 1.67 -6.34
N LEU A 18 6.28 1.89 -6.57
CA LEU A 18 5.55 3.03 -6.01
C LEU A 18 5.61 3.00 -4.48
N CYS A 19 6.32 3.97 -3.89
CA CYS A 19 6.35 4.19 -2.44
C CYS A 19 5.44 5.36 -2.06
N CYS A 20 4.53 5.15 -1.12
CA CYS A 20 3.49 6.12 -0.84
C CYS A 20 3.71 6.94 0.41
N GLY A 21 4.90 7.55 0.56
CA GLY A 21 5.27 8.36 1.74
C GLY A 21 5.43 7.56 3.05
N ALA A 22 4.59 6.56 3.25
CA ALA A 22 4.78 5.34 4.02
C ALA A 22 4.94 4.18 3.01
N PHE A 23 5.84 3.24 3.28
CA PHE A 23 5.99 2.04 2.44
C PHE A 23 4.73 1.17 2.52
N TRP A 24 3.79 1.36 1.59
CA TRP A 24 2.71 0.41 1.34
C TRP A 24 3.23 -0.67 0.40
N LEU A 25 3.20 -1.91 0.89
CA LEU A 25 3.55 -3.10 0.11
C LEU A 25 2.27 -3.86 -0.21
N ALA A 26 2.26 -4.65 -1.29
CA ALA A 26 1.16 -5.56 -1.61
C ALA A 26 0.71 -6.42 -0.41
N ALA A 27 1.66 -6.83 0.44
CA ALA A 27 1.38 -7.55 1.68
C ALA A 27 0.45 -6.82 2.65
N GLY A 28 0.47 -5.48 2.67
CA GLY A 28 -0.45 -4.68 3.47
C GLY A 28 -1.89 -4.75 2.95
N PHE A 29 -2.08 -4.72 1.64
CA PHE A 29 -3.39 -4.87 1.01
C PHE A 29 -3.93 -6.28 1.21
N LEU A 30 -3.09 -7.30 1.00
CA LEU A 30 -3.44 -8.70 1.23
C LEU A 30 -3.73 -9.03 2.70
N ALA A 31 -3.14 -8.29 3.65
CA ALA A 31 -3.48 -8.43 5.07
C ALA A 31 -4.88 -7.89 5.41
N LEU A 32 -5.42 -6.98 4.58
CA LEU A 32 -6.78 -6.46 4.72
C LEU A 32 -7.80 -7.26 3.90
N ASP A 33 -7.39 -7.75 2.73
CA ASP A 33 -8.21 -8.52 1.82
C ASP A 33 -7.32 -9.44 0.96
N ASP A 34 -7.33 -10.74 1.28
CA ASP A 34 -6.49 -11.76 0.65
C ASP A 34 -7.04 -12.25 -0.70
N SER A 35 -8.21 -11.73 -1.12
CA SER A 35 -8.82 -12.05 -2.41
C SER A 35 -8.38 -11.13 -3.55
N LEU A 36 -7.55 -10.11 -3.26
CA LEU A 36 -7.13 -9.12 -4.24
C LEU A 36 -6.17 -9.70 -5.28
N GLU A 37 -6.48 -9.47 -6.54
CA GLU A 37 -5.58 -9.73 -7.66
C GLU A 37 -4.53 -8.62 -7.79
N ALA A 38 -3.40 -8.92 -8.44
CA ALA A 38 -2.27 -7.98 -8.57
C ALA A 38 -2.69 -6.61 -9.16
N ALA A 39 -3.54 -6.60 -10.19
CA ALA A 39 -4.02 -5.37 -10.81
C ALA A 39 -4.91 -4.53 -9.87
N GLU A 40 -5.67 -5.18 -8.98
CA GLU A 40 -6.51 -4.48 -8.00
C GLU A 40 -5.65 -3.87 -6.88
N ILE A 41 -4.57 -4.55 -6.50
CA ILE A 41 -3.58 -4.03 -5.54
C ILE A 41 -2.90 -2.80 -6.13
N ASP A 42 -2.44 -2.85 -7.38
CA ASP A 42 -1.80 -1.71 -8.05
C ASP A 42 -2.74 -0.50 -8.13
N ALA A 43 -3.99 -0.73 -8.56
CA ALA A 43 -5.01 0.33 -8.62
C ALA A 43 -5.32 0.92 -7.23
N ALA A 44 -5.41 0.09 -6.20
CA ALA A 44 -5.66 0.53 -4.84
C ALA A 44 -4.46 1.30 -4.27
N MET A 45 -3.23 0.90 -4.61
CA MET A 45 -1.99 1.60 -4.26
C MET A 45 -1.93 2.98 -4.92
N GLU A 46 -2.20 3.07 -6.22
CA GLU A 46 -2.26 4.35 -6.94
C GLU A 46 -3.33 5.28 -6.36
N LEU A 47 -4.52 4.75 -6.06
CA LEU A 47 -5.60 5.53 -5.49
C LEU A 47 -5.25 6.03 -4.08
N ALA A 48 -4.69 5.15 -3.24
CA ALA A 48 -4.22 5.54 -1.91
C ALA A 48 -3.14 6.63 -2.02
N GLN A 49 -2.23 6.53 -3.00
CA GLN A 49 -1.16 7.50 -3.22
C GLN A 49 -1.67 8.87 -3.65
N HIS A 50 -2.68 8.92 -4.51
CA HIS A 50 -3.24 10.20 -4.95
C HIS A 50 -4.07 10.90 -3.88
N ASN A 51 -4.55 10.14 -2.89
CA ASN A 51 -5.47 10.63 -1.86
C ASN A 51 -4.87 10.62 -0.45
N HIS A 52 -3.55 10.41 -0.30
CA HIS A 52 -2.93 10.40 1.02
C HIS A 52 -2.82 11.82 1.58
N ASP A 53 -3.48 12.07 2.70
CA ASP A 53 -3.22 13.25 3.50
C ASP A 53 -2.03 12.97 4.42
N ALA A 54 -1.00 13.81 4.35
CA ALA A 54 0.14 13.77 5.26
C ALA A 54 -0.27 13.89 6.74
N ASN A 55 -1.48 14.40 7.02
CA ASN A 55 -2.06 14.56 8.34
C ASN A 55 -2.81 13.31 8.85
N GLU A 56 -3.24 12.39 7.97
CA GLU A 56 -3.85 11.11 8.36
C GLU A 56 -2.81 10.02 8.65
N GLY A 57 -1.59 10.16 8.10
CA GLY A 57 -0.50 9.22 8.33
C GLY A 57 -0.85 7.77 7.98
N PHE A 58 -0.07 6.82 8.50
CA PHE A 58 -0.31 5.39 8.30
C PHE A 58 -1.59 4.96 9.03
N ASN A 59 -2.72 4.89 8.31
CA ASN A 59 -3.95 4.32 8.86
C ASN A 59 -4.53 3.21 7.94
N TRP A 60 -4.85 2.07 8.55
CA TRP A 60 -5.44 0.90 7.88
C TRP A 60 -6.81 1.21 7.26
N SER A 61 -7.51 2.22 7.78
CA SER A 61 -8.79 2.69 7.25
C SER A 61 -8.67 3.31 5.85
N HIS A 62 -7.56 3.96 5.53
CA HIS A 62 -7.30 4.59 4.23
C HIS A 62 -7.01 3.54 3.17
N LEU A 63 -6.20 2.53 3.52
CA LEU A 63 -5.97 1.36 2.66
C LEU A 63 -7.28 0.62 2.40
N LYS A 64 -8.08 0.41 3.45
CA LYS A 64 -9.40 -0.23 3.31
C LYS A 64 -10.36 0.60 2.46
N TRP A 65 -10.32 1.93 2.56
CA TRP A 65 -11.09 2.81 1.68
C TRP A 65 -10.67 2.64 0.22
N ALA A 66 -9.37 2.67 -0.08
CA ALA A 66 -8.87 2.51 -1.44
C ALA A 66 -9.26 1.15 -2.05
N ILE A 67 -9.12 0.07 -1.28
CA ILE A 67 -9.57 -1.28 -1.67
C ILE A 67 -11.06 -1.29 -2.02
N ASN A 68 -11.89 -0.70 -1.15
CA ASN A 68 -13.33 -0.68 -1.37
C ASN A 68 -13.72 0.10 -2.63
N GLU A 69 -12.98 1.14 -2.97
CA GLU A 69 -13.30 1.98 -4.13
C GLU A 69 -12.90 1.31 -5.44
N VAL A 70 -11.80 0.54 -5.46
CA VAL A 70 -11.44 -0.31 -6.62
C VAL A 70 -12.49 -1.40 -6.85
N LYS A 71 -12.95 -2.08 -5.80
CA LYS A 71 -13.93 -3.18 -5.91
C LYS A 71 -15.35 -2.74 -6.29
N ARG A 72 -15.65 -1.45 -6.25
CA ARG A 72 -16.98 -0.92 -6.60
C ARG A 72 -17.20 -0.76 -8.11
N VAL A 73 -16.14 -0.87 -8.91
CA VAL A 73 -16.15 -0.66 -10.36
C VAL A 73 -16.41 -1.97 -11.10
#